data_AF-A0A7G5MRL3-F1
#
_entry.id   AF-A0A7G5MRL3-F1
#
_cell.length_a   1.000
_cell.length_b   1.000
_cell.length_c   1.000
_cell.angle_alpha   90.00
_cell.angle_beta   90.00
_cell.angle_gamma   90.00
#
_symmetry.space_group_name_H-M   'P 1'
#
loop_
_entity.id
_entity.type
_entity.pdbx_description
1 polymer ?
#
loop_
_entity_poly.entity_id
_entity_poly.type
_entity_poly.pdbx_seq_one_letter_code
_entity_poly.pdbx_strand_id
1 'polypeptide(L)'
;MKYLRQFCIILLFSFLGEGLHIVLPLPVPASVYGLVLMLAALQTGILKTHQVKESAGFLIEIMPVMFIPAAAGLLNSWGVLKPVFIPVAVITAFTTVFVMAVTGLVTQGIIRKGKKSDENVSE
;
A
#
# COMPACT_ATOMS: atom_id res chain seq x y z
N MET A 1 16.93 -8.58 -20.92
CA MET A 1 17.36 -7.63 -19.86
C MET A 1 16.32 -6.57 -19.46
N LYS A 2 15.11 -6.53 -20.07
CA LYS A 2 14.08 -5.54 -19.71
C LYS A 2 13.67 -5.67 -18.24
N TYR A 3 13.26 -6.86 -17.79
CA TYR A 3 12.86 -7.14 -16.40
C TYR A 3 13.90 -6.69 -15.35
N LEU A 4 15.18 -7.02 -15.57
CA LEU A 4 16.25 -6.62 -14.66
C LEU A 4 16.37 -5.11 -14.55
N ARG A 5 16.31 -4.38 -15.68
CA ARG A 5 16.35 -2.92 -15.67
C ARG A 5 15.16 -2.32 -14.93
N GLN A 6 13.94 -2.80 -15.21
CA GLN A 6 12.73 -2.32 -14.52
C GLN A 6 12.80 -2.60 -13.02
N PHE A 7 13.32 -3.77 -12.63
CA PHE A 7 13.53 -4.16 -11.24
C PHE A 7 14.56 -3.27 -10.54
N CYS A 8 15.70 -2.99 -11.19
CA CYS A 8 16.70 -2.06 -10.65
C CYS A 8 16.13 -0.65 -10.43
N ILE A 9 15.23 -0.18 -11.30
CA ILE A 9 14.55 1.12 -11.09
C ILE A 9 13.71 1.07 -9.81
N ILE A 10 12.91 0.02 -9.62
CA ILE A 10 12.09 -0.15 -8.41
C ILE A 10 12.99 -0.19 -7.16
N LEU A 11 14.09 -0.95 -7.20
CA LEU A 11 15.04 -1.01 -6.09
C LEU A 11 15.72 0.34 -5.81
N LEU A 12 16.04 1.11 -6.85
CA LEU A 12 16.65 2.43 -6.70
C LEU A 12 15.69 3.38 -5.95
N PHE A 13 14.40 3.40 -6.31
CA PHE A 13 13.41 4.20 -5.57
C PHE A 13 13.21 3.72 -4.14
N SER A 14 13.22 2.41 -3.90
CA SER A 14 13.17 1.86 -2.53
C SER A 14 14.39 2.30 -1.70
N PHE A 15 15.59 2.29 -2.29
CA PHE A 15 16.81 2.73 -1.63
C PHE A 15 16.83 4.23 -1.36
N LEU A 16 16.37 5.05 -2.31
CA LEU A 16 16.18 6.48 -2.09
C LEU A 16 15.16 6.76 -0.97
N GLY A 17 14.12 5.93 -0.86
CA GLY A 17 13.16 5.99 0.25
C GLY A 17 13.80 5.75 1.61
N GLU A 18 14.70 4.77 1.71
CA GLU A 18 15.48 4.52 2.92
C GLU A 18 16.39 5.71 3.26
N GLY A 19 17.12 6.22 2.27
CA GLY A 19 17.97 7.40 2.43
C GLY A 19 17.19 8.63 2.91
N LEU A 20 15.96 8.83 2.39
CA LEU A 20 15.09 9.92 2.80
C LEU A 20 14.52 9.71 4.21
N HIS A 21 14.18 8.47 4.58
CA HIS A 21 13.70 8.14 5.92
C HIS A 21 14.74 8.42 7.00
N ILE A 22 16.03 8.22 6.72
CA ILE A 22 17.13 8.57 7.63
C ILE A 22 17.16 10.08 7.91
N VAL A 23 16.88 10.92 6.91
CA VAL A 23 16.90 12.38 7.05
C VAL A 23 15.59 12.90 7.68
N LEU A 24 14.46 12.32 7.30
CA LEU A 24 13.12 12.69 7.78
C LEU A 24 12.44 11.45 8.37
N PRO A 25 12.68 11.12 9.65
CA PRO A 25 12.11 9.93 10.29
C PRO A 25 10.65 10.20 10.72
N LEU A 26 9.72 10.13 9.77
CA LEU A 26 8.28 10.13 10.06
C LEU A 26 7.87 8.73 10.54
N PRO A 27 6.76 8.59 11.29
CA PRO A 27 6.25 7.30 11.76
C PRO A 27 5.60 6.47 10.63
N VAL A 28 6.27 6.36 9.48
CA VAL A 28 5.88 5.55 8.34
C VAL A 28 7.08 4.74 7.86
N PRO A 29 6.86 3.52 7.33
CA PRO A 29 7.95 2.71 6.78
C PRO A 29 8.68 3.42 5.64
N ALA A 30 9.99 3.19 5.52
CA ALA A 30 10.83 3.71 4.43
C ALA A 30 10.28 3.39 3.03
N SER A 31 9.62 2.23 2.86
CA SER A 31 8.98 1.83 1.60
C SER A 31 7.89 2.83 1.14
N VAL A 32 7.22 3.52 2.07
CA VAL A 32 6.21 4.55 1.74
C VAL A 32 6.88 5.75 1.07
N TYR A 33 8.06 6.16 1.52
CA TYR A 33 8.84 7.23 0.87
C TYR A 33 9.23 6.84 -0.54
N GLY A 34 9.71 5.61 -0.74
CA GLY A 34 10.05 5.10 -2.07
C GLY A 34 8.84 5.12 -3.02
N LEU A 35 7.65 4.76 -2.53
CA LEU A 35 6.40 4.86 -3.30
C LEU A 35 6.03 6.30 -3.67
N VAL A 36 6.14 7.24 -2.72
CA VAL A 36 5.86 8.66 -2.97
C VAL A 36 6.85 9.25 -3.99
N LEU A 37 8.14 8.92 -3.88
CA LEU A 37 9.16 9.35 -4.84
C LEU A 37 8.91 8.78 -6.23
N MET A 38 8.58 7.49 -6.34
CA MET A 38 8.26 6.87 -7.61
C MET A 38 6.99 7.47 -8.22
N LEU A 39 5.97 7.75 -7.40
CA LEU A 39 4.76 8.44 -7.83
C LEU A 39 5.07 9.84 -8.37
N ALA A 40 5.89 10.63 -7.67
CA ALA A 40 6.32 11.93 -8.13
C ALA A 40 7.08 11.85 -9.47
N ALA A 41 7.97 10.86 -9.64
CA ALA A 41 8.68 10.61 -10.88
C ALA A 41 7.75 10.21 -12.05
N LEU A 42 6.68 9.46 -11.76
CA LEU A 42 5.64 9.11 -12.74
C LEU A 42 4.79 10.33 -13.13
N GLN A 43 4.41 11.17 -12.16
CA GLN A 43 3.62 12.38 -12.40
C GLN A 43 4.40 13.44 -13.20
N THR A 44 5.70 13.58 -12.92
CA THR A 44 6.59 14.51 -13.64
C THR A 44 6.99 14.00 -15.04
N GLY A 45 6.65 12.76 -15.38
CA GLY A 45 7.00 12.15 -16.67
C GLY A 45 8.47 11.74 -16.82
N ILE A 46 9.28 11.92 -15.77
CA ILE A 46 10.67 11.44 -15.71
C ILE A 46 10.69 9.91 -15.87
N LEU A 47 9.76 9.25 -15.20
CA LEU A 47 9.53 7.82 -15.31
C LEU A 47 8.25 7.57 -16.09
N LYS A 48 8.32 6.71 -17.11
CA LYS A 48 7.14 6.24 -17.84
C LYS A 48 6.69 4.90 -17.28
N THR A 49 5.39 4.67 -17.19
CA THR A 49 4.80 3.43 -16.63
C THR A 49 5.36 2.16 -17.28
N HIS A 50 5.60 2.16 -18.59
CA HIS A 50 6.18 1.02 -19.31
C HIS A 50 7.60 0.62 -18.83
N GLN A 51 8.31 1.50 -18.10
CA GLN A 51 9.65 1.24 -17.57
C GLN A 51 9.65 0.46 -16.26
N VAL A 52 8.49 0.26 -15.63
CA VAL A 52 8.38 -0.48 -14.36
C VAL A 52 7.25 -1.52 -14.36
N LYS A 53 6.29 -1.41 -15.29
CA LYS A 53 5.04 -2.18 -15.28
C LYS A 53 5.23 -3.70 -15.26
N GLU A 54 6.14 -4.25 -16.06
CA GLU A 54 6.29 -5.71 -16.18
C GLU A 54 6.91 -6.30 -14.90
N SER A 55 7.99 -5.70 -14.39
CA SER A 55 8.61 -6.18 -13.16
C SER A 55 7.77 -5.90 -11.92
N ALA A 56 7.04 -4.78 -11.87
CA ALA A 56 6.09 -4.53 -10.79
C ALA A 56 4.95 -5.55 -10.80
N GLY A 57 4.39 -5.87 -11.98
CA GLY A 57 3.37 -6.90 -12.13
C GLY A 57 3.86 -8.27 -11.64
N PHE A 58 5.05 -8.68 -12.07
CA PHE A 58 5.68 -9.91 -11.62
C PHE A 58 5.89 -9.94 -10.09
N LEU A 59 6.40 -8.86 -9.50
CA LEU A 59 6.59 -8.75 -8.05
C LEU A 59 5.27 -8.88 -7.27
N ILE A 60 4.20 -8.28 -7.78
CA ILE A 60 2.85 -8.39 -7.20
C ILE A 60 2.35 -9.83 -7.30
N GLU A 61 2.58 -10.50 -8.43
CA GLU A 61 2.16 -11.89 -8.66
C GLU A 61 2.84 -12.87 -7.70
N ILE A 62 4.13 -12.68 -7.39
CA ILE A 62 4.86 -13.53 -6.43
C ILE A 62 4.69 -13.09 -4.97
N MET A 63 4.04 -11.95 -4.69
CA MET A 63 3.84 -11.41 -3.34
C MET A 63 3.21 -12.43 -2.37
N PRO A 64 2.20 -13.26 -2.75
CA PRO A 64 1.66 -14.30 -1.88
C PRO A 64 2.72 -15.33 -1.43
N VAL A 65 3.64 -15.70 -2.33
CA VAL A 65 4.73 -16.65 -2.03
C VAL A 65 5.71 -16.04 -1.02
N MET A 66 5.96 -14.73 -1.11
CA MET A 66 6.81 -14.00 -0.17
C MET A 66 6.22 -13.91 1.26
N PHE A 67 4.92 -14.21 1.45
CA PHE A 67 4.30 -14.29 2.78
C PHE A 67 4.46 -15.65 3.47
N ILE A 68 4.88 -16.70 2.75
CA ILE A 68 5.08 -18.04 3.34
C ILE A 68 6.02 -18.03 4.54
N PRO A 69 7.20 -17.36 4.50
CA PRO A 69 8.10 -17.29 5.66
C PRO A 69 7.47 -16.57 6.86
N ALA A 70 6.71 -15.50 6.61
CA ALA A 70 6.00 -14.79 7.68
C ALA A 70 4.94 -15.68 8.34
N ALA A 71 4.18 -16.45 7.54
CA ALA A 71 3.22 -17.43 8.03
C ALA A 71 3.89 -18.57 8.81
N ALA A 72 5.03 -19.07 8.33
CA ALA A 72 5.81 -20.09 9.03
C ALA A 72 6.34 -19.59 10.38
N GLY A 73 6.82 -18.33 10.46
CA GLY A 73 7.23 -17.71 11.73
C GLY A 73 6.10 -17.58 12.74
N LEU A 74 4.86 -17.49 12.28
CA LEU A 74 3.66 -17.44 13.11
C LEU A 74 3.43 -18.77 13.87
N LEU A 75 3.85 -19.90 13.30
CA LEU A 75 3.80 -21.21 13.96
C LEU A 75 4.72 -21.26 15.19
N ASN A 76 5.86 -20.58 15.17
CA ASN A 76 6.73 -20.47 16.34
C ASN A 76 6.05 -19.70 17.48
N SER A 77 5.13 -18.79 17.17
CA SER A 77 4.37 -18.00 18.14
C SER A 77 3.00 -18.61 18.47
N TRP A 78 2.72 -19.83 18.01
CA TRP A 78 1.40 -20.46 18.15
C TRP A 78 0.94 -20.61 19.60
N GLY A 79 1.87 -20.86 20.54
CA GLY A 79 1.57 -20.97 21.96
C GLY A 79 0.94 -19.71 22.56
N VAL A 80 1.35 -18.53 22.09
CA VAL A 80 0.81 -17.23 22.52
C VAL A 80 -0.48 -16.90 21.76
N LEU A 81 -0.56 -17.29 20.48
CA LEU A 81 -1.71 -16.98 19.63
C LEU A 81 -2.94 -17.84 19.95
N LYS A 82 -2.76 -19.14 20.24
CA LYS A 82 -3.85 -20.09 20.49
C LYS A 82 -4.94 -19.58 21.45
N PRO A 83 -4.63 -19.05 22.65
CA PRO A 83 -5.66 -18.58 23.59
C PRO A 83 -6.44 -17.36 23.09
N VAL A 84 -5.84 -16.53 22.22
CA VAL A 84 -6.44 -15.28 21.72
C VAL A 84 -6.92 -15.39 20.26
N PHE A 85 -6.78 -16.55 19.64
CA PHE A 85 -7.08 -16.73 18.21
C PHE A 85 -8.51 -16.35 17.85
N ILE A 86 -9.51 -16.80 18.64
CA ILE A 86 -10.91 -16.46 18.40
C ILE A 86 -11.17 -14.96 18.55
N PRO A 87 -10.78 -14.30 19.66
CA PRO A 87 -10.88 -12.85 19.78
C PRO A 87 -10.21 -12.10 18.61
N VAL A 88 -9.01 -12.51 18.21
CA VAL A 88 -8.26 -11.88 17.10
C VAL A 88 -8.96 -12.07 15.76
N ALA A 89 -9.49 -13.26 15.47
CA ALA A 89 -10.21 -13.53 14.24
C ALA A 89 -11.50 -12.69 14.15
N VAL A 90 -12.28 -12.63 15.24
CA VAL A 90 -13.52 -11.85 15.32
C VAL A 90 -13.23 -10.36 15.17
N ILE A 91 -12.28 -9.81 15.93
CA ILE A 91 -11.96 -8.39 15.85
C ILE A 91 -11.45 -8.03 14.45
N THR A 92 -10.60 -8.85 13.84
CA THR A 92 -10.07 -8.61 12.49
C THR A 92 -11.17 -8.56 11.44
N ALA A 93 -12.09 -9.54 11.46
CA ALA A 93 -13.21 -9.57 10.51
C ALA A 93 -14.13 -8.37 10.72
N PHE A 94 -14.49 -8.08 11.97
CA PHE A 94 -15.36 -6.96 12.30
C PHE A 94 -14.74 -5.61 11.92
N THR A 95 -13.48 -5.35 12.29
CA THR A 95 -12.80 -4.09 11.96
C THR A 95 -12.60 -3.91 10.47
N THR A 96 -12.37 -4.99 9.71
CA THR A 96 -12.24 -4.91 8.25
C THR A 96 -13.53 -4.43 7.61
N VAL A 97 -14.66 -5.05 7.96
CA VAL A 97 -15.99 -4.64 7.44
C VAL A 97 -16.34 -3.24 7.94
N PHE A 98 -16.09 -2.94 9.21
CA PHE A 98 -16.39 -1.65 9.81
C PHE A 98 -15.61 -0.51 9.15
N VAL A 99 -14.29 -0.64 8.98
CA VAL A 99 -13.44 0.37 8.31
C VAL A 99 -13.88 0.56 6.86
N MET A 100 -14.19 -0.53 6.15
CA MET A 100 -14.69 -0.45 4.77
C MET A 100 -16.02 0.32 4.70
N ALA A 101 -16.98 0.03 5.58
CA ALA A 101 -18.27 0.69 5.64
C ALA A 101 -18.12 2.18 5.97
N VAL A 102 -17.37 2.53 7.02
CA VAL A 102 -17.16 3.93 7.43
C VAL A 102 -16.44 4.72 6.34
N THR A 103 -15.36 4.18 5.77
CA THR A 103 -14.61 4.84 4.69
C THR A 103 -15.49 5.07 3.47
N GLY A 104 -16.31 4.07 3.10
CA GLY A 104 -17.27 4.17 2.01
C GLY A 104 -18.32 5.25 2.26
N LEU A 105 -18.96 5.26 3.43
CA LEU A 105 -19.98 6.25 3.80
C LEU A 105 -19.41 7.68 3.84
N VAL A 106 -18.22 7.87 4.43
CA VAL A 106 -17.56 9.17 4.49
C VAL A 106 -17.24 9.68 3.09
N THR A 107 -16.65 8.84 2.25
CA THR A 107 -16.29 9.20 0.87
C THR A 107 -17.53 9.54 0.06
N GLN A 108 -18.59 8.72 0.13
CA GLN A 108 -19.87 8.98 -0.54
C GLN A 108 -20.53 10.27 -0.03
N GLY A 109 -20.44 10.55 1.28
CA GLY A 109 -20.95 11.78 1.89
C GLY A 109 -20.26 13.03 1.34
N ILE A 110 -18.92 13.01 1.23
CA ILE A 110 -18.13 14.12 0.65
C ILE A 110 -18.51 14.32 -0.82
N ILE A 111 -18.56 13.24 -1.62
CA ILE A 111 -18.90 13.32 -3.04
C ILE A 111 -20.31 13.88 -3.25
N ARG A 112 -21.29 13.42 -2.47
CA ARG A 112 -22.69 13.86 -2.58
C ARG A 112 -22.87 15.32 -2.16
N LYS A 113 -22.10 15.80 -1.18
CA LYS A 113 -22.09 17.20 -0.76
C LYS A 113 -21.44 18.11 -1.82
N GLY A 114 -20.38 17.64 -2.48
CA GLY A 114 -19.78 18.34 -3.62
C GLY A 114 -20.74 18.49 -4.80
N LYS A 115 -21.43 17.41 -5.19
CA LYS A 115 -22.43 17.43 -6.28
C LYS A 115 -23.59 18.40 -6.04
N LYS A 116 -24.08 18.49 -4.81
CA LYS A 116 -25.17 19.41 -4.44
C LYS A 116 -24.74 20.89 -4.50
N SER A 117 -23.44 21.16 -4.47
CA SER A 117 -22.89 22.51 -4.59
C SER A 117 -22.72 22.96 -6.04
N ASP A 118 -22.50 22.03 -6.98
CA ASP A 118 -22.43 22.35 -8.42
C ASP A 118 -23.84 22.57 -9.02
N GLU A 119 -24.86 21.85 -8.55
CA GLU A 119 -26.25 21.99 -9.02
C GLU A 119 -26.86 23.36 -8.66
N ASN A 120 -26.52 23.92 -7.50
CA ASN A 120 -27.00 25.23 -7.03
C ASN A 120 -26.29 26.43 -7.67
N VAL A 121 -25.21 26.23 -8.43
CA VAL A 121 -24.49 27.30 -9.15
C VAL A 121 -25.00 27.43 -10.60
N SER A 122 -25.75 26.43 -11.07
CA SER A 122 -26.37 26.40 -12.40
C SER A 122 -27.84 26.84 -12.46
N GLU A 123 -28.44 27.25 -11.34
CA GLU A 123 -29.75 27.92 -11.29
C GLU A 123 -29.63 29.44 -11.08
#